data_AF-A0A0D7AEA9-F1
#
_entry.id   AF-A0A0D7AEA9-F1
#
_cell.length_a   1.000
_cell.length_b   1.000
_cell.length_c   1.000
_cell.angle_alpha   90.00
_cell.angle_beta   90.00
_cell.angle_gamma   90.00
#
_symmetry.space_group_name_H-M   'P 1'
#
loop_
_entity.id
_entity.type
_entity.pdbx_description
1 polymer ?
#
loop_
_entity_poly.entity_id
_entity_poly.type
_entity_poly.pdbx_seq_one_letter_code
_entity_poly.pdbx_strand_id
1 'polypeptide(L)'
;MFGYAIRKHYRDPRTRHDRIQQQVNSWRKQAPLLKRAYLRWKAGGPPPDAVAEGGWTMTVCSLRGIREELFQPVSDSQSLNETLAHHGVIGATPNNPQIAFTFHCLETYRQLHRSCPRLSIDGFCRAIQNLHKQPQKYYLARQFSWAYDVYLGILRAIDEDVNAALNRRDPEIQAKLLCAPCMYRLEEDAPLRPSMLVACDGNNSLKLIDSSFRIGQVRVDDRRLPSFRYLEPEEVDVFKDDVARARKPATPTHDDPDEGAHVSLDDIPWLNANKLEEESQVQLRACAERWRAAAPDAKKKMTELFAVSGIFITICQHGHVLLVCDMIRSGEL
;
A
#
# COMPACT_ATOMS: atom_id res chain seq x y z
N MET A 1 -31.56 -14.13 51.13
CA MET A 1 -31.87 -13.03 50.20
C MET A 1 -30.59 -12.74 49.41
N PHE A 2 -30.37 -13.42 48.29
CA PHE A 2 -29.14 -13.27 47.49
C PHE A 2 -29.36 -12.15 46.47
N GLY A 3 -28.72 -11.00 46.70
CA GLY A 3 -28.75 -9.86 45.78
C GLY A 3 -27.92 -10.16 44.54
N TYR A 4 -28.59 -10.34 43.40
CA TYR A 4 -27.94 -10.37 42.09
C TYR A 4 -27.42 -8.96 41.76
N ALA A 5 -26.10 -8.79 41.74
CA ALA A 5 -25.47 -7.60 41.22
C ALA A 5 -25.69 -7.53 39.70
N ILE A 6 -26.59 -6.64 39.27
CA ILE A 6 -26.82 -6.34 37.85
C ILE A 6 -25.54 -5.67 37.31
N ARG A 7 -24.73 -6.41 36.56
CA ARG A 7 -23.63 -5.84 35.76
C ARG A 7 -24.25 -4.92 34.70
N LYS A 8 -24.18 -3.61 34.92
CA LYS A 8 -24.49 -2.61 33.89
C LYS A 8 -23.51 -2.81 32.73
N HIS A 9 -24.00 -3.40 31.64
CA HIS A 9 -23.29 -3.41 30.37
C HIS A 9 -23.25 -1.98 29.84
N TYR A 10 -22.12 -1.30 30.07
CA TYR A 10 -21.84 -0.02 29.41
C TYR A 10 -21.73 -0.28 27.90
N ARG A 11 -22.76 0.10 27.15
CA ARG A 11 -22.69 0.07 25.68
C ARG A 11 -21.81 1.23 25.26
N ASP A 12 -20.61 0.92 24.79
CA ASP A 12 -19.72 1.89 24.16
C ASP A 12 -20.43 2.44 22.91
N PRO A 13 -20.78 3.74 22.88
CA PRO A 13 -21.48 4.34 21.75
C PRO A 13 -20.54 4.53 20.54
N ARG A 14 -19.22 4.35 20.72
CA ARG A 14 -18.23 4.55 19.67
C ARG A 14 -18.37 3.50 18.59
N THR A 15 -18.51 3.99 17.37
CA THR A 15 -18.56 3.12 16.20
C THR A 15 -17.19 2.47 15.97
N ARG A 16 -17.13 1.46 15.10
CA ARG A 16 -15.84 0.91 14.63
C ARG A 16 -14.98 2.02 13.99
N HIS A 17 -15.61 2.96 13.29
CA HIS A 17 -14.97 4.12 12.70
C HIS A 17 -14.20 4.92 13.75
N ASP A 18 -14.87 5.32 14.83
CA ASP A 18 -14.27 6.16 15.87
C ASP A 18 -13.08 5.48 16.54
N ARG A 19 -13.19 4.17 16.79
CA ARG A 19 -12.10 3.39 17.38
C ARG A 19 -10.86 3.34 16.49
N ILE A 20 -11.03 3.15 15.18
CA ILE A 20 -9.93 3.14 14.22
C ILE A 20 -9.30 4.53 14.11
N GLN A 21 -10.10 5.59 13.96
CA GLN A 21 -9.57 6.95 13.84
C GLN A 21 -8.84 7.40 15.11
N GLN A 22 -9.36 7.06 16.29
CA GLN A 22 -8.66 7.31 17.56
C GLN A 22 -7.31 6.58 17.63
N GLN A 23 -7.23 5.35 17.11
CA GLN A 23 -5.98 4.61 17.04
C GLN A 23 -4.98 5.28 16.09
N VAL A 24 -5.42 5.69 14.89
CA VAL A 24 -4.60 6.44 13.92
C VAL A 24 -4.07 7.74 14.54
N ASN A 25 -4.94 8.54 15.15
CA ASN A 25 -4.58 9.80 15.79
C ASN A 25 -3.61 9.59 16.96
N SER A 26 -3.79 8.53 17.75
CA SER A 26 -2.89 8.21 18.86
C SER A 26 -1.49 7.83 18.36
N TRP A 27 -1.39 7.06 17.28
CA TRP A 27 -0.09 6.74 16.66
C TRP A 27 0.57 7.97 16.05
N ARG A 28 -0.18 8.85 15.37
CA ARG A 28 0.35 10.11 14.81
C ARG A 28 1.02 10.98 15.88
N LYS A 29 0.42 11.09 17.07
CA LYS A 29 0.99 11.84 18.20
C LYS A 29 2.32 11.25 18.69
N GLN A 30 2.46 9.93 18.66
CA GLN A 30 3.66 9.23 19.14
C GLN A 30 4.77 9.12 18.08
N ALA A 31 4.45 9.27 16.80
CA ALA A 31 5.36 9.01 15.68
C ALA A 31 6.75 9.69 15.79
N PRO A 32 6.87 10.99 16.15
CA PRO A 32 8.18 11.63 16.28
C PRO A 32 9.07 11.01 17.36
N LEU A 33 8.45 10.64 18.49
CA LEU A 33 9.13 10.03 19.64
C LEU A 33 9.57 8.59 19.31
N LEU A 34 8.69 7.83 18.64
CA LEU A 34 8.99 6.47 18.19
C LEU A 34 10.14 6.43 17.19
N LYS A 35 10.20 7.39 16.26
CA LYS A 35 11.33 7.54 15.32
C LYS A 35 12.64 7.74 16.08
N ARG A 36 12.66 8.67 17.04
CA ARG A 36 13.85 8.96 17.86
C ARG A 36 14.28 7.76 18.69
N ALA A 37 13.34 7.08 19.35
CA ALA A 37 13.60 5.90 20.16
C ALA A 37 14.15 4.75 19.31
N TYR A 38 13.55 4.48 18.13
CA TYR A 38 14.03 3.49 17.18
C TYR A 38 15.47 3.78 16.72
N LEU A 39 15.79 5.03 16.37
CA LEU A 39 17.15 5.40 15.94
C LEU A 39 18.18 5.23 17.06
N ARG A 40 17.85 5.65 18.29
CA ARG A 40 18.72 5.45 19.46
C ARG A 40 18.98 3.96 19.72
N TRP A 41 17.92 3.16 19.70
CA TRP A 41 18.02 1.71 19.84
C TRP A 41 18.85 1.08 18.71
N LYS A 42 18.65 1.51 17.46
CA LYS A 42 19.42 0.99 16.32
C LYS A 42 20.91 1.31 16.41
N ALA A 43 21.27 2.46 17.01
CA ALA A 43 22.65 2.90 17.17
C ALA A 43 23.36 2.23 18.36
N GLY A 44 22.67 2.05 19.48
CA GLY A 44 23.29 1.64 20.76
C GLY A 44 22.70 0.39 21.42
N GLY A 45 21.68 -0.23 20.84
CA GLY A 45 20.93 -1.30 21.49
C GLY A 45 19.97 -0.80 22.57
N PRO A 46 19.39 -1.71 23.38
CA PRO A 46 18.57 -1.33 24.51
C PRO A 46 19.38 -0.52 25.53
N PRO A 47 18.76 0.43 26.25
CA PRO A 47 19.44 1.13 27.33
C PRO A 47 19.95 0.13 28.38
N PRO A 48 21.09 0.40 29.03
CA PRO A 48 21.57 -0.44 30.13
C PRO A 48 20.50 -0.51 31.23
N ASP A 49 20.41 -1.66 31.90
CA ASP A 49 19.46 -1.89 32.99
C ASP A 49 19.66 -0.79 34.05
N ALA A 50 18.78 0.21 34.04
CA ALA A 50 18.76 1.20 35.08
C ALA A 50 18.31 0.52 36.37
N VAL A 51 18.94 0.86 37.50
CA VAL A 51 18.58 0.40 38.85
C VAL A 51 17.24 1.04 39.31
N ALA A 52 16.37 1.42 38.37
CA ALA A 52 15.12 2.08 38.65
C ALA A 52 14.12 1.08 39.25
N GLU A 53 13.58 1.40 40.42
CA GLU A 53 12.42 0.69 40.95
C GLU A 53 11.20 0.94 40.06
N GLY A 54 10.53 -0.14 39.64
CA GLY A 54 9.25 -0.07 38.92
C GLY A 54 9.30 -0.50 37.45
N GLY A 55 9.53 -1.79 37.19
CA GLY A 55 9.36 -2.39 35.87
C GLY A 55 7.94 -2.94 35.64
N TRP A 56 7.58 -3.19 34.39
CA TRP A 56 6.36 -3.90 34.02
C TRP A 56 6.66 -5.02 33.03
N THR A 57 5.82 -6.05 33.01
CA THR A 57 5.95 -7.16 32.06
C THR A 57 5.11 -6.92 30.81
N MET A 58 5.56 -7.45 29.68
CA MET A 58 4.81 -7.44 28.42
C MET A 58 5.07 -8.75 27.68
N THR A 59 4.04 -9.30 27.06
CA THR A 59 4.21 -10.40 26.11
C THR A 59 4.93 -9.87 24.87
N VAL A 60 6.10 -10.42 24.55
CA VAL A 60 6.89 -10.08 23.36
C VAL A 60 6.90 -11.24 22.39
N CYS A 61 6.51 -10.96 21.15
CA CYS A 61 6.60 -11.88 20.03
C CYS A 61 7.83 -11.57 19.19
N SER A 62 8.67 -12.58 18.97
CA SER A 62 9.93 -12.48 18.22
C SER A 62 10.24 -13.80 17.52
N LEU A 63 11.26 -13.80 16.66
CA LEU A 63 11.81 -15.04 16.08
C LEU A 63 12.41 -15.99 17.12
N ARG A 64 12.70 -15.51 18.33
CA ARG A 64 13.23 -16.32 19.43
C ARG A 64 12.12 -16.97 20.26
N GLY A 65 10.86 -16.61 20.03
CA GLY A 65 9.73 -17.08 20.82
C GLY A 65 8.75 -15.98 21.18
N ILE A 66 7.62 -16.43 21.74
CA ILE A 66 6.65 -15.61 22.46
C ILE A 66 6.93 -15.79 23.95
N ARG A 67 7.33 -14.72 24.64
CA ARG A 67 7.73 -14.76 26.06
C ARG A 67 7.30 -13.49 26.78
N GLU A 68 7.18 -13.56 28.09
CA GLU A 68 7.09 -12.36 28.93
C GLU A 68 8.48 -11.76 29.08
N GLU A 69 8.60 -10.45 28.87
CA GLU A 69 9.81 -9.69 29.14
C GLU A 69 9.50 -8.56 30.13
N LEU A 70 10.46 -8.28 31.02
CA LEU A 70 10.41 -7.17 31.96
C LEU A 70 11.01 -5.93 31.29
N PHE A 71 10.29 -4.82 31.31
CA PHE A 71 10.73 -3.54 30.78
C PHE A 71 10.91 -2.54 31.90
N GLN A 72 12.06 -1.86 31.89
CA GLN A 72 12.32 -0.74 32.79
C GLN A 72 11.87 0.58 32.16
N PRO A 73 11.25 1.49 32.94
CA PRO A 73 10.92 2.83 32.50
C PRO A 73 12.17 3.58 32.03
N VAL A 74 12.03 4.37 30.97
CA VAL A 74 13.05 5.31 30.54
C VAL A 74 12.59 6.71 30.96
N SER A 75 13.43 7.44 31.70
CA SER A 75 13.06 8.68 32.41
C SER A 75 12.45 9.78 31.53
N ASP A 76 12.79 9.80 30.24
CA ASP A 76 12.31 10.81 29.27
C ASP A 76 11.14 10.33 28.40
N SER A 77 10.67 9.09 28.59
CA SER A 77 9.60 8.53 27.77
C SER A 77 8.24 9.13 28.10
N GLN A 78 7.52 9.59 27.08
CA GLN A 78 6.18 10.16 27.19
C GLN A 78 5.07 9.13 26.92
N SER A 79 5.43 7.95 26.42
CA SER A 79 4.48 6.86 26.21
C SER A 79 5.11 5.49 26.47
N LEU A 80 4.24 4.51 26.74
CA LEU A 80 4.66 3.12 26.93
C LEU A 80 5.36 2.59 25.67
N ASN A 81 4.85 2.94 24.47
CA ASN A 81 5.48 2.54 23.21
C ASN A 81 6.82 3.23 22.96
N GLU A 82 7.06 4.45 23.46
CA GLU A 82 8.40 5.07 23.39
C GLU A 82 9.41 4.26 24.21
N THR A 83 9.05 3.87 25.45
CA THR A 83 9.92 3.00 26.26
C THR A 83 10.15 1.65 25.58
N LEU A 84 9.09 1.00 25.08
CA LEU A 84 9.24 -0.25 24.34
C LEU A 84 10.20 -0.09 23.14
N ALA A 85 10.08 1.01 22.40
CA ALA A 85 10.92 1.29 21.24
C ALA A 85 12.39 1.47 21.63
N HIS A 86 12.67 2.08 22.79
CA HIS A 86 14.03 2.13 23.35
C HIS A 86 14.61 0.74 23.62
N HIS A 87 13.78 -0.23 23.99
CA HIS A 87 14.16 -1.63 24.21
C HIS A 87 14.08 -2.50 22.93
N GLY A 88 13.80 -1.90 21.77
CA GLY A 88 13.82 -2.59 20.49
C GLY A 88 12.53 -3.33 20.12
N VAL A 89 11.43 -2.99 20.78
CA VAL A 89 10.12 -3.60 20.53
C VAL A 89 9.05 -2.53 20.32
N ILE A 90 7.92 -2.88 19.71
CA ILE A 90 6.81 -1.97 19.53
C ILE A 90 5.48 -2.68 19.79
N GLY A 91 4.59 -2.02 20.53
CA GLY A 91 3.28 -2.55 20.86
C GLY A 91 2.34 -2.66 19.65
N ALA A 92 1.39 -3.60 19.73
CA ALA A 92 0.34 -3.73 18.71
C ALA A 92 -0.70 -2.58 18.73
N THR A 93 -0.79 -1.84 19.83
CA THR A 93 -1.75 -0.73 20.02
C THR A 93 -1.06 0.46 20.70
N PRO A 94 -1.56 1.70 20.47
CA PRO A 94 -0.82 2.91 20.85
C PRO A 94 -0.83 3.21 22.35
N ASN A 95 -1.92 2.92 23.05
CA ASN A 95 -2.13 3.43 24.42
C ASN A 95 -2.05 2.34 25.49
N ASN A 96 -2.49 1.12 25.17
CA ASN A 96 -2.47 -0.01 26.11
C ASN A 96 -2.14 -1.31 25.36
N PRO A 97 -0.89 -1.47 24.90
CA PRO A 97 -0.47 -2.71 24.27
C PRO A 97 -0.50 -3.85 25.28
N GLN A 98 -0.96 -5.00 24.83
CA GLN A 98 -0.92 -6.27 25.58
C GLN A 98 0.09 -7.25 24.98
N ILE A 99 0.63 -6.88 23.81
CA ILE A 99 1.67 -7.62 23.11
C ILE A 99 2.52 -6.62 22.35
N ALA A 100 3.82 -6.90 22.29
CA ALA A 100 4.78 -6.18 21.48
C ALA A 100 5.52 -7.11 20.53
N PHE A 101 6.09 -6.54 19.47
CA PHE A 101 6.89 -7.24 18.48
C PHE A 101 8.27 -6.62 18.42
N THR A 102 9.31 -7.44 18.34
CA THR A 102 10.67 -6.90 18.18
C THR A 102 10.80 -6.25 16.80
N PHE A 103 11.54 -5.13 16.71
CA PHE A 103 11.83 -4.52 15.41
C PHE A 103 12.56 -5.49 14.48
N HIS A 104 13.40 -6.37 15.02
CA HIS A 104 14.04 -7.46 14.26
C HIS A 104 13.02 -8.41 13.62
N CYS A 105 11.93 -8.75 14.31
CA CYS A 105 10.87 -9.60 13.77
C CYS A 105 10.14 -8.91 12.61
N LEU A 106 9.83 -7.62 12.77
CA LEU A 106 9.19 -6.79 11.74
C LEU A 106 10.09 -6.59 10.51
N GLU A 107 11.38 -6.31 10.72
CA GLU A 107 12.37 -6.23 9.65
C GLU A 107 12.52 -7.58 8.93
N THR A 108 12.57 -8.70 9.66
CA THR A 108 12.66 -10.02 9.06
C THR A 108 11.47 -10.30 8.15
N TYR A 109 10.26 -10.04 8.62
CA TYR A 109 9.08 -10.16 7.77
C TYR A 109 9.16 -9.26 6.53
N ARG A 110 9.59 -8.00 6.70
CA ARG A 110 9.78 -7.06 5.59
C ARG A 110 10.72 -7.61 4.52
N GLN A 111 11.87 -8.17 4.91
CA GLN A 111 12.83 -8.72 3.96
C GLN A 111 12.30 -10.02 3.31
N LEU A 112 11.70 -10.92 4.09
CA LEU A 112 11.10 -12.15 3.54
C LEU A 112 9.97 -11.84 2.55
N HIS A 113 9.10 -10.88 2.86
CA HIS A 113 7.99 -10.48 1.99
C HIS A 113 8.49 -9.80 0.70
N ARG A 114 9.62 -9.09 0.75
CA ARG A 114 10.27 -8.53 -0.46
C ARG A 114 10.74 -9.62 -1.42
N SER A 115 11.35 -10.68 -0.89
CA SER A 115 11.82 -11.82 -1.69
C SER A 115 10.70 -12.76 -2.12
N CYS A 116 9.66 -12.90 -1.29
CA CYS A 116 8.50 -13.76 -1.55
C CYS A 116 7.20 -13.01 -1.19
N PRO A 117 6.63 -12.24 -2.12
CA PRO A 117 5.38 -11.49 -1.90
C PRO A 117 4.17 -12.38 -1.58
N ARG A 118 4.26 -13.70 -1.82
CA ARG A 118 3.22 -14.66 -1.47
C ARG A 118 3.18 -15.01 0.02
N LEU A 119 4.23 -14.66 0.79
CA LEU A 119 4.26 -14.90 2.23
C LEU A 119 3.38 -13.88 2.97
N SER A 120 2.12 -14.25 3.21
CA SER A 120 1.20 -13.39 3.94
C SER A 120 1.61 -13.18 5.40
N ILE A 121 1.13 -12.08 6.02
CA ILE A 121 1.30 -11.82 7.46
C ILE A 121 0.77 -13.00 8.28
N ASP A 122 -0.38 -13.56 7.89
CA ASP A 122 -0.98 -14.72 8.57
C ASP A 122 -0.08 -15.96 8.46
N GLY A 123 0.45 -16.24 7.26
CA GLY A 123 1.41 -17.33 7.05
C GLY A 123 2.66 -17.19 7.91
N PHE A 124 3.22 -15.97 7.96
CA PHE A 124 4.38 -15.67 8.80
C PHE A 124 4.08 -15.83 10.30
N CYS A 125 2.96 -15.29 10.78
CA CYS A 125 2.55 -15.40 12.18
C CYS A 125 2.26 -16.85 12.59
N ARG A 126 1.66 -17.66 11.70
CA ARG A 126 1.47 -19.10 11.93
C ARG A 126 2.81 -19.84 11.98
N ALA A 127 3.74 -19.51 11.09
CA ALA A 127 5.07 -20.11 11.09
C ALA A 127 5.80 -19.86 12.43
N ILE A 128 5.79 -18.62 12.94
CA ILE A 128 6.35 -18.29 14.27
C ILE A 128 5.70 -19.14 15.37
N GLN A 129 4.37 -19.22 15.40
CA GLN A 129 3.66 -19.99 16.42
C GLN A 129 4.01 -21.48 16.35
N ASN A 130 4.05 -22.06 15.15
CA ASN A 130 4.41 -23.46 14.94
C ASN A 130 5.86 -23.74 15.35
N LEU A 131 6.81 -22.87 14.97
CA LEU A 131 8.24 -22.98 15.33
C LEU A 131 8.44 -23.02 16.85
N HIS A 132 7.60 -22.29 17.60
CA HIS A 132 7.67 -22.22 19.06
C HIS A 132 6.64 -23.10 19.77
N LYS A 133 6.00 -24.03 19.05
CA LYS A 133 5.00 -24.97 19.59
C LYS A 133 3.86 -24.27 20.35
N GLN A 134 3.45 -23.09 19.89
CA GLN A 134 2.37 -22.31 20.47
C GLN A 134 1.03 -22.65 19.80
N PRO A 135 -0.08 -22.70 20.56
CA PRO A 135 -1.41 -22.83 19.98
C PRO A 135 -1.73 -21.69 19.02
N GLN A 136 -2.53 -21.97 17.98
CA GLN A 136 -2.92 -20.96 17.00
C GLN A 136 -3.79 -19.87 17.62
N LYS A 137 -3.26 -18.64 17.61
CA LYS A 137 -3.90 -17.39 18.00
C LYS A 137 -4.30 -16.61 16.75
N TYR A 138 -5.59 -16.67 16.40
CA TYR A 138 -6.14 -16.02 15.20
C TYR A 138 -6.01 -14.49 15.19
N TYR A 139 -5.83 -13.86 16.35
CA TYR A 139 -5.69 -12.41 16.46
C TYR A 139 -4.25 -11.92 16.25
N LEU A 140 -3.25 -12.82 16.24
CA LEU A 140 -1.83 -12.43 16.18
C LEU A 140 -1.49 -11.74 14.86
N ALA A 141 -1.99 -12.25 13.74
CA ALA A 141 -1.76 -11.66 12.42
C ALA A 141 -2.26 -10.20 12.35
N ARG A 142 -3.40 -9.91 12.96
CA ARG A 142 -3.95 -8.54 13.02
C ARG A 142 -3.10 -7.63 13.91
N GLN A 143 -2.69 -8.13 15.08
CA GLN A 143 -1.81 -7.39 15.99
C GLN A 143 -0.45 -7.10 15.34
N PHE A 144 0.11 -8.08 14.64
CA PHE A 144 1.34 -7.94 13.88
C PHE A 144 1.19 -6.90 12.78
N SER A 145 0.10 -6.94 12.00
CA SER A 145 -0.16 -5.94 10.95
C SER A 145 -0.22 -4.52 11.51
N TRP A 146 -0.85 -4.31 12.67
CA TRP A 146 -0.88 -2.99 13.30
C TRP A 146 0.51 -2.49 13.72
N ALA A 147 1.31 -3.36 14.34
CA ALA A 147 2.69 -3.03 14.69
C ALA A 147 3.56 -2.80 13.45
N TYR A 148 3.33 -3.58 12.39
CA TYR A 148 4.04 -3.48 11.12
C TYR A 148 3.76 -2.17 10.39
N ASP A 149 2.52 -1.69 10.39
CA ASP A 149 2.17 -0.38 9.81
C ASP A 149 2.91 0.76 10.52
N VAL A 150 3.01 0.70 11.85
CA VAL A 150 3.76 1.68 12.67
C VAL A 150 5.24 1.62 12.35
N TYR A 151 5.80 0.40 12.26
CA TYR A 151 7.19 0.19 11.87
C TYR A 151 7.52 0.76 10.48
N LEU A 152 6.66 0.51 9.48
CA LEU A 152 6.81 1.12 8.15
C LEU A 152 6.64 2.64 8.20
N GLY A 153 5.82 3.16 9.11
CA GLY A 153 5.71 4.59 9.38
C GLY A 153 7.01 5.19 9.92
N ILE A 154 7.66 4.53 10.88
CA ILE A 154 8.97 4.94 11.43
C ILE A 154 10.01 5.00 10.31
N LEU A 155 10.09 3.96 9.48
CA LEU A 155 11.05 3.91 8.37
C LEU A 155 10.81 5.03 7.34
N ARG A 156 9.56 5.30 6.97
CA ARG A 156 9.23 6.41 6.05
C ARG A 156 9.63 7.76 6.61
N ALA A 157 9.38 8.01 7.90
CA ALA A 157 9.79 9.26 8.54
C ALA A 157 11.32 9.42 8.60
N ILE A 158 12.07 8.32 8.67
CA ILE A 158 13.54 8.33 8.56
C ILE A 158 13.96 8.62 7.11
N ASP A 159 13.33 7.97 6.12
CA ASP A 159 13.61 8.24 4.71
C ASP A 159 13.34 9.72 4.35
N GLU A 160 12.31 10.32 4.94
CA GLU A 160 12.02 11.77 4.82
C GLU A 160 13.12 12.65 5.43
N ASP A 161 13.65 12.31 6.61
CA ASP A 161 14.78 13.02 7.22
C ASP A 161 16.05 12.88 6.37
N VAL A 162 16.32 11.69 5.82
CA VAL A 162 17.46 11.44 4.92
C VAL A 162 17.31 12.25 3.64
N ASN A 163 16.13 12.25 3.02
CA ASN A 163 15.86 13.07 1.85
C ASN A 163 16.00 14.56 2.16
N ALA A 164 15.61 15.01 3.36
CA ALA A 164 15.83 16.38 3.81
C ALA A 164 17.33 16.71 3.90
N ALA A 165 18.10 15.86 4.58
CA ALA A 165 19.54 16.06 4.77
C ALA A 165 20.32 16.05 3.45
N LEU A 166 19.83 15.30 2.44
CA LEU A 166 20.41 15.23 1.11
C LEU A 166 19.87 16.30 0.14
N ASN A 167 19.03 17.24 0.60
CA ASN A 167 18.35 18.25 -0.23
C ASN A 167 17.51 17.65 -1.37
N ARG A 168 16.89 16.50 -1.13
CA ARG A 168 16.04 15.76 -2.07
C ARG A 168 14.55 15.82 -1.69
N ARG A 169 14.10 16.87 -1.00
CA ARG A 169 12.67 17.01 -0.66
C ARG A 169 11.81 17.40 -1.85
N ASP A 170 12.39 18.10 -2.81
CA ASP A 170 11.72 18.52 -4.02
C ASP A 170 11.33 17.30 -4.89
N PRO A 171 10.03 17.11 -5.19
CA PRO A 171 9.57 16.05 -6.10
C PRO A 171 10.26 16.05 -7.46
N GLU A 172 10.62 17.22 -8.00
CA GLU A 172 11.32 17.29 -9.29
C GLU A 172 12.73 16.70 -9.20
N ILE A 173 13.44 17.00 -8.11
CA ILE A 173 14.77 16.42 -7.83
C ILE A 173 14.63 14.91 -7.62
N GLN A 174 13.62 14.47 -6.87
CA GLN A 174 13.39 13.03 -6.66
C GLN A 174 13.07 12.31 -7.98
N ALA A 175 12.26 12.91 -8.85
CA ALA A 175 11.94 12.35 -10.16
C ALA A 175 13.19 12.24 -11.05
N LYS A 176 14.08 13.23 -11.04
CA LYS A 176 15.36 13.20 -11.80
C LYS A 176 16.37 12.19 -11.27
N LEU A 177 16.25 11.78 -10.00
CA LEU A 177 17.18 10.86 -9.35
C LEU A 177 16.60 9.45 -9.12
N LEU A 178 15.39 9.17 -9.61
CA LEU A 178 14.67 7.94 -9.28
C LEU A 178 15.36 6.70 -9.86
N CYS A 179 15.81 6.78 -11.10
CA CYS A 179 16.58 5.72 -11.76
C CYS A 179 17.82 6.35 -12.38
N ALA A 180 18.97 6.19 -11.71
CA ALA A 180 20.21 6.80 -12.17
C ALA A 180 20.51 6.49 -13.66
N PRO A 181 20.42 5.23 -14.13
CA PRO A 181 20.65 4.95 -15.55
C PRO A 181 19.63 5.56 -16.53
N CYS A 182 18.40 5.86 -16.11
CA CYS A 182 17.38 6.40 -17.01
C CYS A 182 17.30 7.93 -16.97
N MET A 183 17.56 8.53 -15.81
CA MET A 183 17.17 9.92 -15.49
C MET A 183 18.35 10.80 -15.09
N TYR A 184 19.48 10.22 -14.69
CA TYR A 184 20.70 10.97 -14.39
C TYR A 184 21.63 10.94 -15.60
N ARG A 185 21.49 11.93 -16.49
CA ARG A 185 22.30 12.07 -17.71
C ARG A 185 23.47 13.01 -17.49
N LEU A 186 24.65 12.60 -17.93
CA LEU A 186 25.87 13.40 -17.96
C LEU A 186 26.00 14.11 -19.32
N GLU A 187 26.86 15.14 -19.38
CA GLU A 187 27.06 15.93 -20.61
C GLU A 187 27.69 15.09 -21.73
N GLU A 188 28.50 14.11 -21.35
CA GLU A 188 29.17 13.16 -22.24
C GLU A 188 28.27 12.01 -22.72
N ASP A 189 27.07 11.84 -22.16
CA ASP A 189 26.19 10.71 -22.51
C ASP A 189 25.59 10.89 -23.91
N ALA A 190 25.65 9.84 -24.73
CA ALA A 190 25.01 9.83 -26.04
C ALA A 190 23.48 9.91 -25.91
N PRO A 191 22.80 10.77 -26.69
CA PRO A 191 21.34 10.91 -26.61
C PRO A 191 20.64 9.65 -27.13
N LEU A 192 19.92 8.97 -26.24
CA LEU A 192 19.14 7.77 -26.57
C LEU A 192 17.76 8.11 -27.18
N ARG A 193 17.33 7.35 -28.18
CA ARG A 193 15.97 7.40 -28.79
C ARG A 193 15.43 5.98 -29.01
N PRO A 194 14.46 5.49 -28.21
CA PRO A 194 13.82 6.17 -27.09
C PRO A 194 14.79 6.40 -25.92
N SER A 195 14.53 7.47 -25.15
CA SER A 195 15.44 7.90 -24.09
C SER A 195 15.27 7.14 -22.77
N MET A 196 14.19 6.35 -22.68
CA MET A 196 13.85 5.48 -21.57
C MET A 196 12.85 4.44 -22.07
N LEU A 197 13.00 3.20 -21.61
CA LEU A 197 11.99 2.16 -21.78
C LEU A 197 11.19 2.02 -20.49
N VAL A 198 9.87 2.07 -20.63
CA VAL A 198 8.91 1.99 -19.53
C VAL A 198 7.96 0.84 -19.82
N ALA A 199 7.72 0.01 -18.80
CA ALA A 199 6.64 -0.94 -18.77
C ALA A 199 5.53 -0.40 -17.85
N CYS A 200 4.28 -0.57 -18.26
CA CYS A 200 3.13 -0.24 -17.45
C CYS A 200 2.23 -1.47 -17.33
N ASP A 201 1.65 -1.68 -16.16
CA ASP A 201 0.70 -2.77 -15.93
C ASP A 201 -0.40 -2.31 -14.96
N GLY A 202 -1.60 -2.84 -15.20
CA GLY A 202 -2.78 -2.63 -14.38
C GLY A 202 -3.23 -3.97 -13.80
N ASN A 203 -3.18 -4.11 -12.48
CA ASN A 203 -3.71 -5.30 -11.82
C ASN A 203 -5.13 -5.02 -11.31
N ASN A 204 -6.09 -5.80 -11.81
CA ASN A 204 -7.49 -5.80 -11.34
C ASN A 204 -7.60 -6.42 -9.94
N SER A 205 -7.28 -5.60 -8.95
CA SER A 205 -7.49 -5.88 -7.54
C SER A 205 -8.77 -5.15 -7.13
N LEU A 206 -9.89 -5.88 -7.10
CA LEU A 206 -11.21 -5.38 -6.73
C LEU A 206 -11.25 -4.93 -5.25
N LYS A 207 -10.63 -3.77 -4.97
CA LYS A 207 -10.20 -3.35 -3.63
C LYS A 207 -11.30 -2.63 -2.86
N LEU A 208 -12.08 -1.79 -3.51
CA LEU A 208 -13.05 -0.93 -2.85
C LEU A 208 -14.38 -0.94 -3.58
N ILE A 209 -15.41 -1.48 -2.94
CA ILE A 209 -16.79 -1.42 -3.43
C ILE A 209 -17.29 0.02 -3.31
N ASP A 210 -18.01 0.48 -4.33
CA ASP A 210 -18.58 1.81 -4.35
C ASP A 210 -19.61 2.05 -3.25
N SER A 211 -19.64 3.28 -2.77
CA SER A 211 -20.62 3.76 -1.81
C SER A 211 -22.06 3.63 -2.29
N SER A 212 -22.32 3.75 -3.60
CA SER A 212 -23.66 3.58 -4.18
C SER A 212 -24.23 2.18 -3.96
N PHE A 213 -23.37 1.16 -3.81
CA PHE A 213 -23.76 -0.24 -3.61
C PHE A 213 -23.67 -0.68 -2.14
N ARG A 214 -23.19 0.17 -1.22
CA ARG A 214 -23.07 -0.16 0.21
C ARG A 214 -24.10 0.57 1.06
N ILE A 215 -24.72 -0.19 1.96
CA ILE A 215 -25.55 0.38 3.02
C ILE A 215 -24.63 0.90 4.13
N GLY A 216 -24.76 2.19 4.47
CA GLY A 216 -24.05 2.83 5.57
C GLY A 216 -23.30 4.11 5.13
N GLN A 217 -22.57 4.71 6.08
CA GLN A 217 -21.74 5.88 5.81
C GLN A 217 -20.35 5.46 5.32
N VAL A 218 -19.85 6.15 4.30
CA VAL A 218 -18.48 5.98 3.80
C VAL A 218 -17.50 6.43 4.89
N ARG A 219 -16.54 5.56 5.23
CA ARG A 219 -15.40 5.96 6.06
C ARG A 219 -14.39 6.68 5.18
N VAL A 220 -14.15 7.95 5.46
CA VAL A 220 -13.02 8.69 4.89
C VAL A 220 -11.74 8.20 5.55
N ASP A 221 -10.74 7.85 4.73
CA ASP A 221 -9.38 7.57 5.21
C ASP A 221 -8.53 8.81 5.02
N ASP A 222 -8.17 9.48 6.11
CA ASP A 222 -7.40 10.72 6.08
C ASP A 222 -5.88 10.49 6.03
N ARG A 223 -5.45 9.23 5.88
CA ARG A 223 -4.03 8.89 5.75
C ARG A 223 -3.58 9.17 4.33
N ARG A 224 -2.53 9.98 4.20
CA ARG A 224 -1.83 10.24 2.94
C ARG A 224 -0.50 9.49 2.92
N LEU A 225 -0.11 8.98 1.75
CA LEU A 225 1.21 8.43 1.54
C LEU A 225 2.12 9.57 1.06
N PRO A 226 3.11 10.03 1.84
CA PRO A 226 3.98 11.14 1.45
C PRO A 226 5.02 10.67 0.41
N SER A 227 4.58 10.36 -0.79
CA SER A 227 5.42 9.90 -1.88
C SER A 227 4.92 10.49 -3.19
N PHE A 228 5.78 11.24 -3.88
CA PHE A 228 5.49 11.78 -5.22
C PHE A 228 5.16 10.71 -6.27
N ARG A 229 5.54 9.45 -6.00
CA ARG A 229 5.23 8.33 -6.90
C ARG A 229 3.76 7.94 -6.88
N TYR A 230 3.02 8.26 -5.83
CA TYR A 230 1.62 7.88 -5.74
C TYR A 230 0.77 9.05 -6.20
N LEU A 231 0.08 8.88 -7.32
CA LEU A 231 -0.83 9.91 -7.83
C LEU A 231 -2.16 9.81 -7.08
N GLU A 232 -2.62 10.93 -6.56
CA GLU A 232 -3.90 11.00 -5.86
C GLU A 232 -5.06 10.95 -6.86
N PRO A 233 -6.25 10.47 -6.44
CA PRO A 233 -7.43 10.39 -7.29
C PRO A 233 -7.74 11.66 -8.06
N GLU A 234 -7.56 12.82 -7.44
CA GLU A 234 -7.85 14.12 -8.04
C GLU A 234 -6.92 14.44 -9.22
N GLU A 235 -5.67 13.96 -9.20
CA GLU A 235 -4.72 14.15 -10.30
C GLU A 235 -5.05 13.24 -11.49
N VAL A 236 -5.60 12.05 -11.22
CA VAL A 236 -5.99 11.07 -12.24
C VAL A 236 -7.34 11.44 -12.88
N ASP A 237 -8.29 11.96 -12.10
CA ASP A 237 -9.67 12.23 -12.57
C ASP A 237 -9.75 13.32 -13.66
N VAL A 238 -8.70 14.14 -13.81
CA VAL A 238 -8.56 15.12 -14.90
C VAL A 238 -8.63 14.44 -16.29
N PHE A 239 -8.17 13.19 -16.37
CA PHE A 239 -8.07 12.42 -17.62
C PHE A 239 -9.27 11.48 -17.87
N LYS A 240 -10.30 11.48 -17.01
CA LYS A 240 -11.39 10.48 -17.07
C LYS A 240 -12.16 10.45 -18.40
N ASP A 241 -12.25 11.59 -19.08
CA ASP A 241 -13.00 11.75 -20.33
C ASP A 241 -12.08 11.70 -21.56
N ASP A 242 -10.78 11.51 -21.42
CA ASP A 242 -9.82 11.60 -22.53
C ASP A 242 -10.08 10.56 -23.61
N VAL A 243 -10.34 9.31 -23.21
CA VAL A 243 -10.63 8.22 -24.13
C VAL A 243 -11.96 8.46 -24.85
N ALA A 244 -12.99 8.88 -24.12
CA ALA A 244 -14.29 9.18 -24.70
C ALA A 244 -14.22 10.38 -25.67
N ARG A 245 -13.39 11.37 -25.37
CA ARG A 245 -13.10 12.50 -26.25
C ARG A 245 -12.33 12.07 -27.51
N ALA A 246 -11.33 11.20 -27.37
CA ALA A 246 -10.56 10.67 -28.49
C ALA A 246 -11.40 9.78 -29.42
N ARG A 247 -12.42 9.09 -28.88
CA ARG A 247 -13.35 8.25 -29.63
C ARG A 247 -14.48 9.01 -30.36
N LYS A 248 -14.60 10.33 -30.21
CA LYS A 248 -15.59 11.08 -30.99
C LYS A 248 -15.15 11.10 -32.46
N PRO A 249 -15.95 10.56 -33.40
CA PRO A 249 -15.61 10.68 -34.81
C PRO A 249 -15.62 12.16 -35.20
N ALA A 250 -14.63 12.56 -36.01
CA ALA A 250 -14.67 13.84 -36.69
C ALA A 250 -16.00 13.94 -37.47
N THR A 251 -16.55 15.15 -37.54
CA THR A 251 -17.85 15.45 -38.14
C THR A 251 -17.94 14.82 -39.54
N PRO A 252 -18.93 13.96 -39.85
CA PRO A 252 -19.00 13.30 -41.14
C PRO A 252 -19.38 14.33 -42.21
N THR A 253 -18.46 14.63 -43.11
CA THR A 253 -18.79 15.23 -44.40
C THR A 253 -19.19 14.11 -45.37
N HIS A 254 -20.50 14.09 -45.66
CA HIS A 254 -21.21 13.38 -46.73
C HIS A 254 -21.32 11.85 -46.71
N ASP A 255 -22.58 11.42 -46.51
CA ASP A 255 -23.35 10.38 -47.20
C ASP A 255 -22.61 9.12 -47.68
N ASP A 256 -22.63 8.08 -46.83
CA ASP A 256 -22.86 6.71 -47.28
C ASP A 256 -23.61 5.93 -46.18
N PRO A 257 -24.69 5.20 -46.51
CA PRO A 257 -25.40 4.37 -45.55
C PRO A 257 -24.81 2.96 -45.52
N ASP A 258 -24.65 2.45 -44.30
CA ASP A 258 -24.27 1.07 -43.94
C ASP A 258 -22.77 0.84 -43.70
N GLU A 259 -22.36 0.79 -42.43
CA GLU A 259 -21.55 -0.32 -41.92
C GLU A 259 -21.40 -0.23 -40.39
N GLY A 260 -21.49 -1.40 -39.75
CA GLY A 260 -21.36 -1.57 -38.30
C GLY A 260 -20.02 -1.09 -37.74
N ALA A 261 -19.95 -0.98 -36.42
CA ALA A 261 -18.79 -0.51 -35.67
C ALA A 261 -17.53 -1.33 -35.99
N HIS A 262 -16.75 -0.91 -37.00
CA HIS A 262 -15.47 -1.52 -37.34
C HIS A 262 -14.46 -1.24 -36.23
N VAL A 263 -13.91 -2.31 -35.65
CA VAL A 263 -12.80 -2.23 -34.70
C VAL A 263 -11.54 -1.78 -35.45
N SER A 264 -11.03 -0.60 -35.11
CA SER A 264 -9.77 -0.12 -35.65
C SER A 264 -8.62 -1.03 -35.19
N LEU A 265 -7.83 -1.55 -36.13
CA LEU A 265 -6.63 -2.34 -35.82
C LEU A 265 -5.53 -1.49 -35.17
N ASP A 266 -5.59 -0.16 -35.34
CA ASP A 266 -4.61 0.78 -34.79
C ASP A 266 -4.71 0.91 -33.26
N ASP A 267 -5.80 0.44 -32.66
CA ASP A 267 -5.99 0.39 -31.20
C ASP A 267 -5.22 -0.76 -30.52
N ILE A 268 -4.49 -1.60 -31.28
CA ILE A 268 -3.69 -2.70 -30.75
C ILE A 268 -2.20 -2.28 -30.73
N PRO A 269 -1.63 -1.94 -29.55
CA PRO A 269 -0.34 -1.22 -29.47
C PRO A 269 0.89 -1.93 -30.07
N TRP A 270 0.83 -3.25 -30.26
CA TRP A 270 1.91 -4.06 -30.84
C TRP A 270 1.68 -4.42 -32.32
N LEU A 271 0.58 -3.95 -32.92
CA LEU A 271 0.19 -4.24 -34.29
C LEU A 271 0.35 -2.99 -35.14
N ASN A 272 1.24 -3.03 -36.12
CA ASN A 272 1.32 -2.00 -37.14
C ASN A 272 0.41 -2.43 -38.29
N ALA A 273 -0.86 -2.02 -38.24
CA ALA A 273 -1.91 -2.42 -39.19
C ALA A 273 -1.46 -2.25 -40.64
N ASN A 274 -0.69 -1.18 -40.91
CA ASN A 274 -0.15 -0.82 -42.22
C ASN A 274 0.92 -1.78 -42.77
N LYS A 275 1.36 -2.77 -42.00
CA LYS A 275 2.36 -3.78 -42.44
C LYS A 275 1.77 -5.18 -42.67
N LEU A 276 0.45 -5.34 -42.54
CA LEU A 276 -0.23 -6.63 -42.66
C LEU A 276 -1.02 -6.69 -43.96
N GLU A 277 -1.00 -7.85 -44.62
CA GLU A 277 -1.86 -8.15 -45.77
C GLU A 277 -3.34 -8.06 -45.36
N GLU A 278 -4.20 -7.62 -46.28
CA GLU A 278 -5.64 -7.35 -46.00
C GLU A 278 -6.35 -8.56 -45.39
N GLU A 279 -6.06 -9.78 -45.86
CA GLU A 279 -6.64 -11.01 -45.30
C GLU A 279 -6.25 -11.24 -43.83
N SER A 280 -5.01 -10.90 -43.46
CA SER A 280 -4.53 -11.00 -42.07
C SER A 280 -5.22 -9.96 -41.19
N GLN A 281 -5.46 -8.75 -41.69
CA GLN A 281 -6.19 -7.71 -40.96
C GLN A 281 -7.64 -8.13 -40.68
N VAL A 282 -8.33 -8.70 -41.68
CA VAL A 282 -9.70 -9.21 -41.55
C VAL A 282 -9.79 -10.34 -40.51
N GLN A 283 -8.85 -11.30 -40.55
CA GLN A 283 -8.79 -12.38 -39.57
C GLN A 283 -8.54 -11.88 -38.14
N LEU A 284 -7.68 -10.87 -37.98
CA LEU A 284 -7.38 -10.27 -36.69
C LEU A 284 -8.56 -9.44 -36.13
N ARG A 285 -9.29 -8.70 -36.97
CA ARG A 285 -10.56 -8.05 -36.56
C ARG A 285 -11.57 -9.09 -36.08
N ALA A 286 -11.79 -10.14 -36.86
CA ALA A 286 -12.71 -11.21 -36.50
C ALA A 286 -12.28 -11.94 -35.20
N CYS A 287 -10.97 -12.07 -34.96
CA CYS A 287 -10.43 -12.63 -33.72
C CYS A 287 -10.66 -11.70 -32.53
N ALA A 288 -10.38 -10.41 -32.67
CA ALA A 288 -10.58 -9.40 -31.63
C ALA A 288 -12.07 -9.26 -31.25
N GLU A 289 -12.96 -9.26 -32.24
CA GLU A 289 -14.41 -9.26 -32.02
C GLU A 289 -14.89 -10.52 -31.31
N ARG A 290 -14.49 -11.72 -31.77
CA ARG A 290 -14.84 -12.98 -31.11
C ARG A 290 -14.29 -13.05 -29.69
N TRP A 291 -13.09 -12.54 -29.46
CA TRP A 291 -12.48 -12.51 -28.13
C TRP A 291 -13.23 -11.55 -27.18
N ARG A 292 -13.61 -10.35 -27.66
CA ARG A 292 -14.45 -9.42 -26.88
C ARG A 292 -15.84 -9.97 -26.62
N ALA A 293 -16.46 -10.64 -27.59
CA ALA A 293 -17.78 -11.25 -27.46
C ALA A 293 -17.77 -12.50 -26.55
N ALA A 294 -16.65 -13.22 -26.49
CA ALA A 294 -16.46 -14.35 -25.58
C ALA A 294 -16.12 -13.93 -24.14
N ALA A 295 -15.87 -12.64 -23.89
CA ALA A 295 -15.66 -12.14 -22.54
C ALA A 295 -17.00 -12.18 -21.78
N PRO A 296 -17.13 -12.93 -20.68
CA PRO A 296 -18.41 -13.08 -20.00
C PRO A 296 -18.85 -11.73 -19.43
N ASP A 297 -20.02 -11.23 -19.89
CA ASP A 297 -20.58 -9.93 -19.49
C ASP A 297 -20.77 -9.78 -17.97
N ALA A 298 -20.90 -10.89 -17.25
CA ALA A 298 -20.94 -10.93 -15.79
C ALA A 298 -19.67 -10.33 -15.14
N LYS A 299 -18.50 -10.41 -15.80
CA LYS A 299 -17.25 -9.81 -15.30
C LYS A 299 -17.21 -8.29 -15.47
N LYS A 300 -17.87 -7.75 -16.50
CA LYS A 300 -17.98 -6.28 -16.72
C LYS A 300 -18.83 -5.64 -15.63
N LYS A 301 -20.05 -6.16 -15.41
CA LYS A 301 -20.95 -5.71 -14.33
C LYS A 301 -20.36 -5.87 -12.92
N MET A 302 -19.53 -6.89 -12.70
CA MET A 302 -18.83 -7.07 -11.42
C MET A 302 -17.85 -5.94 -11.13
N THR A 303 -17.23 -5.35 -12.17
CA THR A 303 -16.22 -4.28 -12.01
C THR A 303 -16.86 -2.92 -11.73
N GLU A 304 -18.05 -2.66 -12.28
CA GLU A 304 -18.85 -1.45 -11.99
C GLU A 304 -19.20 -1.30 -10.50
N LEU A 305 -19.23 -2.41 -9.75
CA LEU A 305 -19.47 -2.42 -8.31
C LEU A 305 -18.33 -1.75 -7.52
N PHE A 306 -17.14 -1.62 -8.10
CA PHE A 306 -15.95 -1.15 -7.39
C PHE A 306 -15.61 0.31 -7.75
N ALA A 307 -15.46 1.14 -6.72
CA ALA A 307 -14.88 2.48 -6.85
C ALA A 307 -13.39 2.41 -7.24
N VAL A 308 -12.66 1.44 -6.68
CA VAL A 308 -11.27 1.14 -7.04
C VAL A 308 -11.19 -0.30 -7.52
N SER A 309 -10.99 -0.47 -8.82
CA SER A 309 -10.94 -1.77 -9.51
C SER A 309 -9.55 -2.41 -9.51
N GLY A 310 -8.52 -1.65 -9.14
CA GLY A 310 -7.14 -2.12 -9.23
C GLY A 310 -6.07 -1.13 -8.82
N ILE A 311 -4.85 -1.45 -9.21
CA ILE A 311 -3.69 -0.55 -9.13
C ILE A 311 -3.01 -0.53 -10.48
N PHE A 312 -2.60 0.66 -10.91
CA PHE A 312 -1.80 0.86 -12.10
C PHE A 312 -0.39 1.25 -11.67
N ILE A 313 0.61 0.66 -12.30
CA ILE A 313 2.01 0.90 -12.01
C ILE A 313 2.80 1.09 -13.28
N THR A 314 3.77 2.00 -13.23
CA THR A 314 4.78 2.20 -14.27
C THR A 314 6.16 1.92 -13.70
N ILE A 315 6.97 1.19 -14.45
CA ILE A 315 8.29 0.73 -14.02
C ILE A 315 9.27 0.94 -15.18
N CYS A 316 10.49 1.41 -14.90
CA CYS A 316 11.53 1.42 -15.90
C CYS A 316 12.10 0.02 -16.18
N GLN A 317 12.83 -0.14 -17.27
CA GLN A 317 13.55 -1.39 -17.58
C GLN A 317 14.51 -1.88 -16.48
N HIS A 318 14.95 -0.99 -15.58
CA HIS A 318 15.82 -1.33 -14.44
C HIS A 318 15.03 -1.69 -13.16
N GLY A 319 13.71 -1.80 -13.23
CA GLY A 319 12.86 -2.23 -12.12
C GLY A 319 12.50 -1.14 -11.11
N HIS A 320 12.78 0.14 -11.38
CA HIS A 320 12.35 1.23 -10.52
C HIS A 320 10.91 1.63 -10.82
N VAL A 321 10.09 1.66 -9.76
CA VAL A 321 8.72 2.18 -9.82
C VAL A 321 8.75 3.69 -10.05
N LEU A 322 8.16 4.15 -11.15
CA LEU A 322 8.08 5.55 -11.54
C LEU A 322 6.87 6.20 -10.90
N LEU A 323 5.68 5.70 -11.24
CA LEU A 323 4.39 6.16 -10.75
C LEU A 323 3.49 4.96 -10.43
N VAL A 324 2.61 5.18 -9.46
CA VAL A 324 1.60 4.27 -8.97
C VAL A 324 0.31 5.06 -8.80
N CYS A 325 -0.82 4.51 -9.23
CA CYS A 325 -2.12 5.09 -8.92
C CYS A 325 -3.17 4.00 -8.75
N ASP A 326 -4.25 4.32 -8.07
CA ASP A 326 -5.41 3.45 -8.03
C ASP A 326 -6.14 3.51 -9.38
N MET A 327 -6.61 2.35 -9.86
CA MET A 327 -7.49 2.30 -11.03
C MET A 327 -8.90 2.66 -10.57
N ILE A 328 -9.36 3.86 -10.94
CA ILE A 328 -10.66 4.41 -10.56
C ILE A 328 -11.56 4.37 -11.78
N ARG A 329 -12.68 3.63 -11.69
CA ARG A 329 -13.78 3.60 -12.68
C ARG A 329 -13.36 3.92 -14.12
N SER A 330 -12.46 3.13 -14.72
CA SER A 330 -12.10 3.32 -16.12
C SER A 330 -13.33 3.00 -16.98
N GLY A 331 -13.90 3.99 -17.67
CA GLY A 331 -15.02 3.83 -18.62
C GLY A 331 -14.68 3.01 -19.88
N GLU A 332 -13.60 2.23 -19.83
CA GLU A 332 -13.12 1.38 -20.92
C GLU A 332 -13.53 -0.10 -20.77
N LEU A 333 -14.10 -0.51 -19.63
CA LEU A 333 -14.49 -1.91 -19.38
C LEU A 333 -15.97 -2.21 -19.66
#